data_AF-A0A537YJ94-F1
#
_entry.id   AF-A0A537YJ94-F1
#
_cell.length_a   1.000
_cell.length_b   1.000
_cell.length_c   1.000
_cell.angle_alpha   90.00
_cell.angle_beta   90.00
_cell.angle_gamma   90.00
#
_symmetry.space_group_name_H-M   'P 1'
#
loop_
_entity.id
_entity.type
_entity.pdbx_description
1 polymer ?
#
loop_
_entity_poly.entity_id
_entity_poly.type
_entity_poly.pdbx_seq_one_letter_code
_entity_poly.pdbx_strand_id
1 'polypeptide(L)'
;MPGTAIAADVGSLKELSKELRIQIINTLVEAGSGHPGGSLSEIDMLVCLYFGGIFNYRADQPDWPDRDRFILSKGHCTPGYYAVLARAGYFPEAWQHTFRKLGSPLQGHPDHTRVPGVEVSTGSLGQGLSVALGMALAARLDGVSWHTFCMLGDGESQEGQVWEAIMSAGNFRADNLTAIIDNNQVQQTGMVKEIQDLDPLADK
;
A
#
# COMPACT_ATOMS: atom_id res chain seq x y z
N MET A 1 21.07 -16.39 -7.01
CA MET A 1 21.29 -14.96 -6.72
C MET A 1 19.92 -14.40 -6.34
N PRO A 2 19.66 -14.02 -5.08
CA PRO A 2 18.34 -13.55 -4.69
C PRO A 2 18.10 -12.14 -5.23
N GLY A 3 17.62 -12.10 -6.48
CA GLY A 3 16.47 -11.32 -6.94
C GLY A 3 16.41 -9.84 -6.62
N THR A 4 17.32 -9.01 -7.12
CA THR A 4 16.87 -7.71 -7.62
C THR A 4 16.11 -7.98 -8.91
N ALA A 5 14.78 -7.82 -8.89
CA ALA A 5 13.98 -7.93 -10.11
C ALA A 5 14.52 -6.91 -11.13
N ILE A 6 14.88 -7.39 -12.32
CA ILE A 6 15.18 -6.50 -13.45
C ILE A 6 13.92 -5.66 -13.65
N ALA A 7 14.06 -4.33 -13.64
CA ALA A 7 12.94 -3.43 -13.87
C ALA A 7 12.22 -3.84 -15.17
N ALA A 8 10.95 -4.21 -15.06
CA ALA A 8 10.15 -4.55 -16.22
C ALA A 8 9.93 -3.28 -17.06
N ASP A 9 9.85 -3.44 -18.38
CA ASP A 9 9.50 -2.32 -19.25
C ASP A 9 8.05 -1.88 -19.03
N VAL A 10 7.74 -0.63 -19.41
CA VAL A 10 6.41 -0.03 -19.20
C VAL A 10 5.28 -0.85 -19.84
N GLY A 11 5.52 -1.52 -20.97
CA GLY A 11 4.54 -2.38 -21.61
C GLY A 11 4.20 -3.59 -20.75
N SER A 12 5.22 -4.28 -20.25
CA SER A 12 5.07 -5.41 -19.33
C SER A 12 4.36 -5.02 -18.03
N LEU A 13 4.68 -3.86 -17.46
CA LEU A 13 4.00 -3.35 -16.26
C LEU A 13 2.50 -3.10 -16.49
N LYS A 14 2.12 -2.57 -17.67
CA LYS A 14 0.71 -2.34 -18.01
C LYS A 14 -0.09 -3.64 -18.13
N GLU A 15 0.48 -4.66 -18.77
CA GLU A 15 -0.18 -5.97 -18.86
C GLU A 15 -0.30 -6.60 -17.48
N LEU A 16 0.74 -6.51 -16.65
CA LEU A 16 0.70 -6.98 -15.28
C LEU A 16 -0.41 -6.30 -14.47
N SER A 17 -0.50 -4.98 -14.53
CA SER A 17 -1.58 -4.23 -13.88
C SER A 17 -2.97 -4.72 -14.31
N LYS A 18 -3.16 -5.02 -15.60
CA LYS A 18 -4.43 -5.54 -16.11
C LYS A 18 -4.74 -6.95 -15.57
N GLU A 19 -3.76 -7.83 -15.53
CA GLU A 19 -3.90 -9.17 -14.92
C GLU A 19 -4.31 -9.08 -13.45
N LEU A 20 -3.63 -8.24 -12.67
CA LEU A 20 -3.92 -8.10 -11.25
C LEU A 20 -5.30 -7.48 -11.01
N ARG A 21 -5.77 -6.58 -11.87
CA ARG A 21 -7.16 -6.08 -11.80
C ARG A 21 -8.20 -7.18 -12.01
N ILE A 22 -7.95 -8.12 -12.92
CA ILE A 22 -8.82 -9.29 -13.11
C ILE A 22 -8.79 -10.18 -11.86
N GLN A 23 -7.60 -10.41 -11.30
CA GLN A 23 -7.44 -11.20 -10.07
C GLN A 23 -8.18 -10.59 -8.89
N ILE A 24 -8.10 -9.27 -8.69
CA ILE A 24 -8.84 -8.53 -7.66
C ILE A 24 -10.34 -8.76 -7.77
N ILE A 25 -10.90 -8.64 -8.98
CA ILE A 25 -12.33 -8.85 -9.20
C ILE A 25 -12.71 -10.30 -8.85
N ASN A 26 -11.92 -11.28 -9.27
CA ASN A 26 -12.16 -12.69 -8.94
C ASN A 26 -12.12 -12.95 -7.43
N THR A 27 -11.11 -12.41 -6.72
CA THR A 27 -11.00 -12.49 -5.26
C THR A 27 -12.24 -11.91 -4.56
N LEU A 28 -12.71 -10.75 -5.03
CA LEU A 28 -13.88 -10.07 -4.45
C LEU A 28 -15.19 -10.82 -4.71
N VAL A 29 -15.37 -11.37 -5.91
CA VAL A 29 -16.54 -12.18 -6.25
C VAL A 29 -16.60 -13.43 -5.38
N GLU A 30 -15.48 -14.14 -5.22
CA GLU A 30 -15.39 -15.34 -4.37
C GLU A 30 -15.67 -15.01 -2.89
N ALA A 31 -15.19 -13.88 -2.39
CA ALA A 31 -15.41 -13.47 -1.00
C ALA A 31 -16.81 -12.89 -0.75
N GLY A 32 -17.54 -12.51 -1.79
CA GLY A 32 -18.85 -11.83 -1.69
C GLY A 32 -18.82 -10.47 -0.97
N SER A 33 -17.63 -9.90 -0.75
CA SER A 33 -17.45 -8.63 -0.04
C SER A 33 -16.07 -8.02 -0.28
N GLY A 34 -15.95 -6.69 -0.18
CA GLY A 34 -14.69 -5.95 -0.25
C GLY A 34 -14.82 -4.63 -0.99
N HIS A 35 -13.69 -4.04 -1.38
CA HIS A 35 -13.63 -2.66 -1.88
C HIS A 35 -13.02 -2.61 -3.29
N PRO A 36 -13.80 -2.83 -4.36
CA PRO A 36 -13.27 -2.90 -5.73
C PRO A 36 -12.67 -1.57 -6.19
N GLY A 37 -13.38 -0.45 -6.04
CA GLY A 37 -12.95 0.85 -6.60
C GLY A 37 -11.54 1.25 -6.17
N GLY A 38 -11.35 1.42 -4.86
CA GLY A 38 -10.04 1.80 -4.31
C GLY A 38 -8.94 0.76 -4.51
N SER A 39 -9.28 -0.54 -4.63
CA SER A 39 -8.30 -1.58 -4.93
C SER A 39 -7.86 -1.55 -6.40
N LEU A 40 -8.71 -1.10 -7.31
CA LEU A 40 -8.40 -1.03 -8.74
C LEU A 40 -7.64 0.26 -9.11
N SER A 41 -7.85 1.35 -8.37
CA SER A 41 -7.17 2.64 -8.57
C SER A 41 -5.69 2.58 -8.18
N GLU A 42 -5.33 1.83 -7.15
CA GLU A 42 -3.95 1.75 -6.65
C GLU A 42 -2.99 0.90 -7.51
N ILE A 43 -3.53 0.01 -8.36
CA ILE A 43 -2.72 -1.08 -8.96
C ILE A 43 -1.55 -0.61 -9.80
N ASP A 44 -1.72 0.42 -10.64
CA ASP A 44 -0.60 0.85 -11.49
C ASP A 44 0.57 1.37 -10.64
N MET A 45 0.27 2.02 -9.51
CA MET A 45 1.30 2.54 -8.63
C MET A 45 1.98 1.43 -7.83
N LEU A 46 1.22 0.47 -7.30
CA LEU A 46 1.81 -0.70 -6.62
C LEU A 46 2.64 -1.56 -7.56
N VAL A 47 2.17 -1.77 -8.80
CA VAL A 47 2.91 -2.52 -9.82
C VAL A 47 4.20 -1.80 -10.20
N CYS A 48 4.15 -0.49 -10.42
CA CYS A 48 5.33 0.32 -10.67
C CYS A 48 6.33 0.23 -9.51
N LEU A 49 5.85 0.34 -8.28
CA LEU A 49 6.68 0.27 -7.08
C LEU A 49 7.39 -1.08 -6.95
N TYR A 50 6.65 -2.19 -6.99
CA TYR A 50 7.18 -3.56 -6.76
C TYR A 50 7.89 -4.18 -7.96
N PHE A 51 7.57 -3.80 -9.20
CA PHE A 51 8.09 -4.46 -10.40
C PHE A 51 8.83 -3.51 -11.36
N GLY A 52 8.80 -2.20 -11.09
CA GLY A 52 9.50 -1.17 -11.87
C GLY A 52 10.93 -0.87 -11.39
N GLY A 53 11.44 -1.58 -10.38
CA GLY A 53 12.79 -1.38 -9.84
C GLY A 53 12.95 -0.20 -8.88
N ILE A 54 11.83 0.28 -8.30
CA ILE A 54 11.82 1.37 -7.32
C ILE A 54 11.92 0.84 -5.89
N PHE A 55 11.20 -0.24 -5.59
CA PHE A 55 11.10 -0.83 -4.25
C PHE A 55 12.06 -2.00 -4.09
N ASN A 56 12.93 -1.92 -3.09
CA ASN A 56 13.92 -2.95 -2.79
C ASN A 56 13.34 -3.97 -1.81
N TYR A 57 13.13 -5.21 -2.25
CA TYR A 57 12.62 -6.28 -1.39
C TYR A 57 13.14 -7.65 -1.80
N ARG A 58 12.98 -8.61 -0.89
CA ARG A 58 13.23 -10.04 -1.11
C ARG A 58 12.06 -10.81 -0.52
N ALA A 59 11.19 -11.33 -1.37
CA ALA A 59 9.97 -12.01 -0.90
C ALA A 59 10.26 -13.32 -0.14
N ASP A 60 11.41 -13.96 -0.40
CA ASP A 60 11.92 -15.12 0.34
C ASP A 60 12.54 -14.73 1.70
N GLN A 61 12.74 -13.43 1.95
CA GLN A 61 13.27 -12.86 3.20
C GLN A 61 12.41 -11.66 3.63
N PRO A 62 11.13 -11.88 4.00
CA PRO A 62 10.20 -10.81 4.34
C PRO A 62 10.65 -9.99 5.56
N ASP A 63 11.53 -10.53 6.41
CA ASP A 63 12.09 -9.85 7.57
C ASP A 63 13.49 -9.26 7.31
N TRP A 64 13.94 -9.19 6.05
CA TRP A 64 15.23 -8.59 5.71
C TRP A 64 15.30 -7.14 6.22
N PRO A 65 16.23 -6.80 7.15
CA PRO A 65 16.21 -5.49 7.80
C PRO A 65 16.31 -4.30 6.85
N ASP A 66 17.09 -4.40 5.78
CA ASP A 66 17.42 -3.28 4.89
C ASP A 66 16.46 -3.11 3.69
N ARG A 67 15.38 -3.90 3.61
CA ARG A 67 14.40 -3.76 2.53
C ARG A 67 13.61 -2.46 2.64
N ASP A 68 13.04 -1.96 1.56
CA ASP A 68 12.10 -0.86 1.64
C ASP A 68 10.81 -1.29 2.36
N ARG A 69 10.12 -0.31 2.95
CA ARG A 69 8.90 -0.52 3.73
C ARG A 69 7.72 0.07 2.98
N PHE A 70 6.60 -0.67 2.91
CA PHE A 70 5.38 -0.17 2.29
C PHE A 70 4.19 -0.30 3.23
N ILE A 71 3.50 0.82 3.46
CA ILE A 71 2.31 0.90 4.30
C ILE A 71 1.10 1.23 3.43
N LEU A 72 0.08 0.38 3.47
CA LEU A 72 -1.23 0.69 2.91
C LEU A 72 -2.09 1.39 3.97
N SER A 73 -2.06 2.72 4.03
CA SER A 73 -2.85 3.50 5.01
C SER A 73 -4.35 3.38 4.74
N LYS A 74 -4.74 3.44 3.47
CA LYS A 74 -6.08 3.11 2.96
C LYS A 74 -6.39 1.60 3.02
N GLY A 75 -6.28 1.02 4.21
CA GLY A 75 -6.26 -0.43 4.48
C GLY A 75 -7.49 -1.21 3.99
N HIS A 76 -8.58 -0.54 3.63
CA HIS A 76 -9.73 -1.21 3.03
C HIS A 76 -9.44 -1.77 1.62
N CYS A 77 -8.36 -1.32 0.96
CA CYS A 77 -7.94 -1.72 -0.39
C CYS A 77 -7.02 -2.95 -0.45
N THR A 78 -7.05 -3.79 0.59
CA THR A 78 -6.29 -5.05 0.64
C THR A 78 -6.37 -5.97 -0.57
N PRO A 79 -7.48 -6.08 -1.34
CA PRO A 79 -7.49 -6.92 -2.53
C PRO A 79 -6.37 -6.58 -3.52
N GLY A 80 -6.12 -5.29 -3.77
CA GLY A 80 -5.06 -4.85 -4.69
C GLY A 80 -3.68 -5.11 -4.11
N TYR A 81 -3.48 -4.67 -2.88
CA TYR A 81 -2.22 -4.88 -2.17
C TYR A 81 -1.82 -6.36 -2.05
N TYR A 82 -2.74 -7.25 -1.67
CA TYR A 82 -2.46 -8.67 -1.58
C TYR A 82 -2.21 -9.31 -2.94
N ALA A 83 -2.87 -8.86 -4.01
CA ALA A 83 -2.58 -9.35 -5.36
C ALA A 83 -1.13 -9.06 -5.76
N VAL A 84 -0.65 -7.85 -5.45
CA VAL A 84 0.75 -7.45 -5.69
C VAL A 84 1.72 -8.25 -4.83
N LEU A 85 1.46 -8.41 -3.52
CA LEU A 85 2.34 -9.20 -2.64
C LEU A 85 2.42 -10.68 -3.06
N ALA A 86 1.28 -11.27 -3.44
CA ALA A 86 1.23 -12.64 -3.93
C ALA A 86 2.07 -12.79 -5.21
N ARG A 87 1.90 -11.87 -6.16
CA ARG A 87 2.65 -11.84 -7.42
C ARG A 87 4.14 -11.59 -7.20
N ALA A 88 4.50 -10.79 -6.20
CA ALA A 88 5.88 -10.55 -5.77
C ALA A 88 6.51 -11.78 -5.07
N GLY A 89 5.71 -12.79 -4.73
CA GLY A 89 6.17 -14.08 -4.20
C GLY A 89 6.19 -14.16 -2.67
N TYR A 90 5.58 -13.20 -1.95
CA TYR A 90 5.55 -13.24 -0.48
C TYR A 90 4.73 -14.41 0.06
N PHE A 91 3.74 -14.85 -0.70
CA PHE A 91 2.90 -16.00 -0.40
C PHE A 91 2.25 -16.54 -1.69
N PRO A 92 1.74 -17.78 -1.68
CA PRO A 92 1.11 -18.37 -2.87
C PRO A 92 -0.14 -17.61 -3.32
N GLU A 93 -0.29 -17.37 -4.64
CA GLU A 93 -1.49 -16.73 -5.20
C GLU A 93 -2.81 -17.44 -4.83
N ALA A 94 -2.77 -18.75 -4.56
CA ALA A 94 -3.94 -19.52 -4.15
C ALA A 94 -4.57 -19.03 -2.83
N TRP A 95 -3.83 -18.30 -1.99
CA TRP A 95 -4.39 -17.70 -0.76
C TRP A 95 -5.53 -16.72 -1.05
N GLN A 96 -5.55 -16.12 -2.25
CA GLN A 96 -6.60 -15.19 -2.69
C GLN A 96 -8.00 -15.82 -2.65
N HIS A 97 -8.13 -17.13 -2.90
CA HIS A 97 -9.41 -17.86 -2.81
C HIS A 97 -9.95 -17.98 -1.38
N THR A 98 -9.14 -17.62 -0.39
CA THR A 98 -9.52 -17.64 1.02
C THR A 98 -9.72 -16.23 1.59
N PHE A 99 -9.61 -15.17 0.79
CA PHE A 99 -9.80 -13.80 1.25
C PHE A 99 -11.09 -13.64 2.07
N ARG A 100 -10.96 -13.02 3.25
CA ARG A 100 -12.04 -12.81 4.25
C ARG A 100 -12.73 -14.07 4.80
N LYS A 101 -12.29 -15.28 4.43
CA LYS A 101 -12.79 -16.52 5.05
C LYS A 101 -12.23 -16.67 6.47
N LEU A 102 -13.01 -17.29 7.35
CA LEU A 102 -12.57 -17.58 8.72
C LEU A 102 -11.26 -18.39 8.70
N GLY A 103 -10.27 -17.96 9.47
CA GLY A 103 -8.96 -18.61 9.53
C GLY A 103 -8.00 -18.25 8.39
N SER A 104 -8.45 -17.54 7.35
CA SER A 104 -7.54 -17.06 6.30
C SER A 104 -6.54 -16.04 6.83
N PRO A 105 -5.27 -16.04 6.39
CA PRO A 105 -4.36 -14.93 6.69
C PRO A 105 -4.77 -13.62 5.97
N LEU A 106 -5.43 -13.71 4.81
CA LEU A 106 -5.85 -12.55 4.03
C LEU A 106 -7.14 -11.93 4.57
N GLN A 107 -6.98 -11.09 5.60
CA GLN A 107 -8.07 -10.36 6.27
C GLN A 107 -8.58 -9.17 5.45
N GLY A 108 -9.79 -8.69 5.77
CA GLY A 108 -10.44 -7.59 5.04
C GLY A 108 -9.74 -6.22 5.16
N HIS A 109 -8.84 -6.09 6.13
CA HIS A 109 -7.85 -5.03 6.28
C HIS A 109 -6.49 -5.69 6.59
N PRO A 110 -5.34 -5.01 6.43
CA PRO A 110 -4.03 -5.63 6.61
C PRO A 110 -3.85 -6.18 8.02
N ASP A 111 -3.26 -7.37 8.12
CA ASP A 111 -2.86 -7.98 9.37
C ASP A 111 -1.37 -8.37 9.30
N HIS A 112 -0.52 -7.51 9.86
CA HIS A 112 0.94 -7.70 9.84
C HIS A 112 1.39 -8.98 10.55
N THR A 113 0.58 -9.53 11.46
CA THR A 113 0.95 -10.75 12.20
C THR A 113 0.75 -12.02 11.38
N ARG A 114 0.06 -11.93 10.23
CA ARG A 114 -0.39 -13.10 9.46
C ARG A 114 0.04 -13.09 8.00
N VAL A 115 0.40 -11.93 7.45
CA VAL A 115 0.73 -11.78 6.03
C VAL A 115 2.16 -11.28 5.87
N PRO A 116 3.09 -12.11 5.35
CA PRO A 116 4.43 -11.67 5.02
C PRO A 116 4.42 -10.47 4.07
N GLY A 117 5.28 -9.48 4.32
CA GLY A 117 5.35 -8.23 3.55
C GLY A 117 4.36 -7.15 4.01
N VAL A 118 3.43 -7.45 4.92
CA VAL A 118 2.58 -6.43 5.56
C VAL A 118 3.30 -5.89 6.80
N GLU A 119 3.62 -4.59 6.80
CA GLU A 119 4.36 -3.95 7.90
C GLU A 119 3.51 -3.71 9.15
N VAL A 120 2.28 -3.27 8.94
CA VAL A 120 1.41 -2.71 9.98
C VAL A 120 -0.02 -3.12 9.69
N SER A 121 -0.77 -3.45 10.74
CA SER A 121 -2.21 -3.60 10.64
C SER A 121 -2.87 -2.22 10.52
N THR A 122 -3.47 -1.93 9.37
CA THR A 122 -4.22 -0.68 9.12
C THR A 122 -5.71 -0.97 8.95
N GLY A 123 -6.52 0.07 8.79
CA GLY A 123 -7.98 -0.04 8.62
C GLY A 123 -8.73 1.11 9.27
N SER A 124 -8.18 1.64 10.37
CA SER A 124 -8.50 3.00 10.81
C SER A 124 -7.73 3.97 9.92
N LEU A 125 -8.44 4.76 9.12
CA LEU A 125 -7.83 5.74 8.22
C LEU A 125 -7.04 6.79 9.02
N GLY A 126 -6.04 7.37 8.36
CA GLY A 126 -5.18 8.44 8.90
C GLY A 126 -3.99 7.96 9.72
N GLN A 127 -3.98 6.69 10.17
CA GLN A 127 -2.93 6.18 11.06
C GLN A 127 -1.66 5.76 10.33
N GLY A 128 -1.76 5.26 9.10
CA GLY A 128 -0.64 4.62 8.40
C GLY A 128 0.52 5.58 8.14
N LEU A 129 0.25 6.86 7.82
CA LEU A 129 1.32 7.85 7.60
C LEU A 129 2.10 8.19 8.88
N SER A 130 1.44 8.26 10.04
CA SER A 130 2.16 8.45 11.31
C SER A 130 3.11 7.28 11.60
N VAL A 131 2.68 6.05 11.33
CA VAL A 131 3.53 4.86 11.53
C VAL A 131 4.67 4.82 10.50
N ALA A 132 4.37 5.14 9.24
CA ALA A 132 5.38 5.25 8.19
C ALA A 132 6.46 6.29 8.51
N LEU A 133 6.06 7.44 9.06
CA LEU A 133 7.02 8.44 9.56
C LEU A 133 7.90 7.86 10.67
N GLY A 134 7.33 7.13 11.64
CA GLY A 134 8.10 6.44 12.68
C GLY A 134 9.14 5.48 12.09
N MET A 135 8.77 4.69 11.09
CA MET A 135 9.67 3.76 10.41
C MET A 135 10.79 4.47 9.63
N ALA A 136 10.47 5.57 8.96
CA ALA A 136 11.46 6.39 8.25
C ALA A 136 12.48 7.00 9.22
N LEU A 137 12.02 7.52 10.36
CA LEU A 137 12.88 8.08 11.40
C LEU A 137 13.75 7.01 12.07
N ALA A 138 13.21 5.80 12.28
CA ALA A 138 13.98 4.67 12.81
C ALA A 138 15.14 4.29 11.90
N ALA A 139 14.93 4.22 10.57
CA ALA A 139 15.99 3.95 9.59
C ALA A 139 17.19 4.88 9.78
N ARG A 140 16.91 6.18 9.93
CA ARG A 140 17.94 7.20 10.13
C ARG A 140 18.67 7.04 11.46
N LEU A 141 17.95 6.72 12.53
CA LEU A 141 18.56 6.49 13.85
C LEU A 141 19.47 5.27 13.86
N ASP A 142 19.07 4.23 13.13
CA ASP A 142 19.83 2.97 13.02
C ASP A 142 20.94 3.03 11.96
N GLY A 143 21.04 4.13 11.20
CA GLY A 143 22.03 4.29 10.13
C GLY A 143 21.78 3.40 8.92
N VAL A 144 20.53 2.96 8.72
CA VAL A 144 20.12 2.10 7.60
C VAL A 144 19.46 2.95 6.51
N SER A 145 19.61 2.52 5.26
CA SER A 145 19.23 3.31 4.08
C SER A 145 17.92 2.89 3.42
N TRP A 146 17.02 2.19 4.12
CA TRP A 146 15.74 1.83 3.51
C TRP A 146 14.86 3.07 3.30
N HIS A 147 14.01 3.00 2.28
CA HIS A 147 12.98 3.99 2.01
C HIS A 147 11.63 3.49 2.51
N THR A 148 10.81 4.40 3.02
CA THR A 148 9.45 4.09 3.48
C THR A 148 8.43 4.72 2.56
N PHE A 149 7.52 3.92 2.03
CA PHE A 149 6.41 4.35 1.19
C PHE A 149 5.09 4.18 1.94
N CYS A 150 4.21 5.16 1.87
CA CYS A 150 2.87 5.10 2.46
C CYS A 150 1.84 5.53 1.45
N MET A 151 0.88 4.67 1.14
CA MET A 151 -0.23 5.02 0.25
C MET A 151 -1.48 5.39 1.06
N LEU A 152 -2.05 6.54 0.74
CA LEU A 152 -3.24 7.11 1.37
C LEU A 152 -4.36 7.28 0.34
N GLY A 153 -5.61 7.31 0.82
CA GLY A 153 -6.72 7.87 0.04
C GLY A 153 -6.77 9.40 0.12
N ASP A 154 -7.33 10.03 -0.90
CA ASP A 154 -7.74 11.45 -0.84
C ASP A 154 -8.80 11.71 0.25
N GLY A 155 -9.83 10.88 0.37
CA GLY A 155 -10.80 10.97 1.47
C GLY A 155 -10.17 10.70 2.84
N GLU A 156 -9.17 9.81 2.91
CA GLU A 156 -8.39 9.59 4.13
C GLU A 156 -7.58 10.83 4.55
N SER A 157 -7.17 11.67 3.60
CA SER A 157 -6.42 12.90 3.87
C SER A 157 -7.25 13.97 4.59
N GLN A 158 -8.54 13.71 4.83
CA GLN A 158 -9.39 14.54 5.69
C GLN A 158 -9.10 14.32 7.19
N GLU A 159 -8.44 13.22 7.55
CA GLU A 159 -8.07 12.92 8.94
C GLU A 159 -6.96 13.87 9.43
N GLY A 160 -7.18 14.52 10.58
CA GLY A 160 -6.22 15.45 11.17
C GLY A 160 -4.85 14.81 11.43
N GLN A 161 -4.84 13.51 11.75
CA GLN A 161 -3.62 12.75 12.00
C GLN A 161 -2.67 12.70 10.78
N VAL A 162 -3.20 12.74 9.54
CA VAL A 162 -2.38 12.83 8.33
C VAL A 162 -1.56 14.12 8.33
N TRP A 163 -2.18 15.23 8.69
CA TRP A 163 -1.54 16.55 8.73
C TRP A 163 -0.52 16.67 9.87
N GLU A 164 -0.80 16.07 11.02
CA GLU A 164 0.18 15.94 12.11
C GLU A 164 1.45 15.21 11.64
N ALA A 165 1.28 14.12 10.88
CA ALA A 165 2.40 13.37 10.31
C ALA A 165 3.15 14.18 9.25
N ILE A 166 2.45 14.90 8.35
CA ILE A 166 3.07 15.78 7.33
C ILE A 166 3.90 16.89 7.99
N MET A 167 3.33 17.62 8.95
CA MET A 167 4.05 18.66 9.69
C MET A 167 5.29 18.10 10.39
N SER A 168 5.14 16.93 11.01
CA SER A 168 6.24 16.25 11.71
C SER A 168 7.34 15.80 10.73
N ALA A 169 6.97 15.25 9.56
CA ALA A 169 7.92 14.83 8.54
C ALA A 169 8.79 16.00 8.05
N GLY A 170 8.19 17.18 7.87
CA GLY A 170 8.91 18.41 7.54
C GLY A 170 9.87 18.84 8.66
N ASN A 171 9.38 18.88 9.90
CA ASN A 171 10.20 19.24 11.08
C ASN A 171 11.40 18.30 11.26
N PHE A 172 11.17 17.00 11.13
CA PHE A 172 12.22 15.99 11.28
C PHE A 172 13.04 15.75 10.04
N ARG A 173 12.75 16.39 8.89
CA ARG A 173 13.43 16.19 7.61
C ARG A 173 13.48 14.70 7.23
N ALA A 174 12.33 14.05 7.19
CA ALA A 174 12.20 12.64 6.80
C ALA A 174 12.28 12.49 5.27
N ASP A 175 13.48 12.59 4.72
CA ASP A 175 13.78 12.52 3.28
C ASP A 175 13.62 11.10 2.70
N ASN A 176 13.69 10.08 3.55
CA ASN A 176 13.44 8.68 3.21
C ASN A 176 11.97 8.24 3.38
N LEU A 177 11.03 9.19 3.40
CA LEU A 177 9.58 8.93 3.44
C LEU A 177 8.92 9.46 2.16
N THR A 178 8.12 8.62 1.49
CA THR A 178 7.26 9.04 0.37
C THR A 178 5.81 8.71 0.66
N ALA A 179 4.99 9.76 0.77
CA ALA A 179 3.54 9.63 0.77
C ALA A 179 3.02 9.61 -0.68
N ILE A 180 2.14 8.66 -0.98
CA ILE A 180 1.47 8.49 -2.27
C ILE A 180 -0.02 8.69 -2.01
N ILE A 181 -0.62 9.71 -2.62
CA ILE A 181 -2.06 9.95 -2.49
C ILE A 181 -2.78 9.38 -3.70
N ASP A 182 -3.61 8.37 -3.48
CA ASP A 182 -4.57 7.89 -4.46
C ASP A 182 -5.74 8.88 -4.56
N ASN A 183 -5.54 9.88 -5.42
CA ASN A 183 -6.50 10.97 -5.67
C ASN A 183 -7.53 10.55 -6.74
N ASN A 184 -8.41 9.62 -6.37
CA ASN A 184 -9.45 9.07 -7.25
C ASN A 184 -10.79 9.82 -7.17
N GLN A 185 -10.87 10.87 -6.36
CA GLN A 185 -11.94 11.84 -6.20
C GLN A 185 -13.22 11.30 -5.52
N VAL A 186 -13.20 10.06 -5.02
CA VAL A 186 -14.37 9.38 -4.46
C VAL A 186 -14.06 8.85 -3.06
N GLN A 187 -14.97 9.08 -2.13
CA GLN A 187 -14.95 8.48 -0.79
C GLN A 187 -16.20 7.62 -0.55
N GLN A 188 -16.30 7.04 0.64
CA GLN A 188 -17.31 6.01 0.95
C GLN A 188 -18.77 6.40 0.59
N THR A 189 -19.14 7.67 0.78
CA THR A 189 -20.52 8.15 0.65
C THR A 189 -20.74 9.13 -0.50
N GLY A 190 -19.73 9.42 -1.32
CA GLY A 190 -19.85 10.41 -2.41
C GLY A 190 -18.51 10.91 -2.93
N MET A 191 -18.55 11.95 -3.76
CA MET A 191 -17.35 12.60 -4.27
C MET A 191 -16.66 13.37 -3.13
N VAL A 192 -15.33 13.35 -3.08
CA VAL A 192 -14.55 14.09 -2.08
C VAL A 192 -14.95 15.58 -2.05
N LYS A 193 -15.07 16.17 -3.25
CA LYS A 193 -15.49 17.55 -3.47
C LYS A 193 -16.86 17.91 -2.88
N GLU A 194 -17.77 16.94 -2.80
CA GLU A 194 -19.14 17.16 -2.29
C GLU A 194 -19.24 16.97 -0.78
N ILE A 195 -18.38 16.11 -0.21
CA ILE A 195 -18.41 15.81 1.23
C ILE A 195 -17.49 16.74 2.01
N GLN A 196 -16.21 16.80 1.66
CA GLN A 196 -15.22 17.69 2.27
C GLN A 196 -14.06 17.92 1.30
N ASP A 197 -14.16 19.03 0.57
CA ASP A 197 -13.20 19.39 -0.48
C ASP A 197 -11.82 19.72 0.11
N LEU A 198 -10.80 19.05 -0.41
CA LEU A 198 -9.39 19.29 -0.08
C LEU A 198 -8.63 19.95 -1.24
N ASP A 199 -9.27 20.25 -2.36
CA ASP A 199 -8.58 20.84 -3.49
C ASP A 199 -8.28 22.34 -3.30
N PRO A 200 -7.13 22.82 -3.85
CA PRO A 200 -6.04 22.03 -4.40
C PRO A 200 -5.21 21.34 -3.30
N LEU A 201 -5.14 20.01 -3.33
CA LEU A 201 -4.46 19.25 -2.28
C LEU A 201 -2.95 19.52 -2.23
N ALA A 202 -2.34 19.87 -3.37
CA ALA A 202 -0.92 20.19 -3.46
C ALA A 202 -0.51 21.50 -2.76
N ASP A 203 -1.46 22.40 -2.47
CA ASP A 203 -1.19 23.70 -1.84
C ASP A 203 -1.33 23.66 -0.31
N LYS A 204 -1.70 22.50 0.25
CA LYS A 204 -1.90 22.28 1.70
C LYS A 204 -0.66 21.66 2.33
#